data_AF-A0A2N9MC14-F1
#
_entry.id   AF-A0A2N9MC14-F1
#
_cell.length_a   1.000
_cell.length_b   1.000
_cell.length_c   1.000
_cell.angle_alpha   90.00
_cell.angle_beta   90.00
_cell.angle_gamma   90.00
#
_symmetry.space_group_name_H-M   'P 1'
#
loop_
_entity.id
_entity.type
_entity.pdbx_description
1 polymer ?
#
loop_
_entity_poly.entity_id
_entity_poly.type
_entity_poly.pdbx_seq_one_letter_code
_entity_poly.pdbx_strand_id
1 'polypeptide(L)' 'MTITIEIPEELVRQFVPAGQDPARATLEAIALEGYRSDRLSEAEIRKLLGFETPNGSPRFFEGRRRIPALHRRGSRS' A
#
# COMPACT_ATOMS: atom_id res chain seq x y z
N MET A 1 14.00 8.09 5.92
CA MET A 1 14.16 8.94 4.73
C MET A 1 12.86 9.68 4.51
N THR A 2 12.91 10.99 4.23
CA THR A 2 11.72 11.82 4.01
C THR A 2 11.74 12.29 2.56
N ILE A 3 10.62 12.08 1.86
CA ILE A 3 10.42 12.50 0.47
C ILE A 3 9.21 13.44 0.46
N THR A 4 9.37 14.64 -0.10
CA THR A 4 8.29 15.61 -0.29
C THR A 4 7.94 15.67 -1.77
N ILE A 5 6.65 15.55 -2.09
CA ILE A 5 6.13 15.61 -3.46
C ILE A 5 5.04 16.68 -3.47
N GLU A 6 5.17 17.65 -4.37
CA GLU A 6 4.15 18.66 -4.59
C GLU A 6 3.21 18.19 -5.70
N ILE A 7 1.92 18.16 -5.41
CA ILE A 7 0.87 17.77 -6.35
C ILE A 7 -0.09 18.94 -6.48
N PRO A 8 -0.40 19.40 -7.71
CA PRO A 8 -1.40 20.42 -7.94
C PRO A 8 -2.77 20.03 -7.37
N GLU A 9 -3.47 20.97 -6.72
CA GLU A 9 -4.72 20.70 -6.00
C GLU A 9 -5.82 20.11 -6.92
N GLU A 10 -5.84 20.53 -8.18
CA GLU A 10 -6.76 20.04 -9.20
C GLU A 10 -6.60 18.54 -9.50
N LEU A 11 -5.39 18.00 -9.29
CA LEU A 11 -5.09 16.59 -9.44
C LEU A 11 -5.38 15.81 -8.17
N VAL A 12 -5.23 16.42 -6.98
CA VAL A 12 -5.49 15.77 -5.69
C VAL A 12 -6.90 15.17 -5.64
N ARG A 13 -7.89 15.89 -6.16
CA ARG A 13 -9.30 15.44 -6.20
C ARG A 13 -9.53 14.21 -7.08
N GLN A 14 -8.64 13.92 -8.01
CA GLN A 14 -8.73 12.75 -8.89
C GLN A 14 -8.18 11.49 -8.23
N PHE A 15 -7.23 11.65 -7.31
CA PHE A 15 -6.52 10.53 -6.67
C PHE A 15 -6.98 10.26 -5.23
N VAL A 16 -7.48 11.29 -4.55
CA VAL A 16 -7.82 11.25 -3.13
C VAL A 16 -9.32 11.47 -2.98
N PRO A 17 -10.07 10.46 -2.52
CA PRO A 17 -11.48 10.62 -2.18
C PRO A 17 -11.68 11.75 -1.16
N ALA A 18 -12.79 12.46 -1.26
CA ALA A 18 -13.13 13.52 -0.30
C ALA A 18 -13.11 12.99 1.14
N GLY A 19 -12.38 13.68 2.03
CA GLY A 19 -12.24 13.30 3.43
C GLY A 19 -11.14 12.30 3.74
N GLN A 20 -10.36 11.85 2.76
CA GLN A 20 -9.18 11.02 2.97
C GLN A 20 -7.90 11.89 3.00
N ASP A 21 -6.94 11.52 3.85
CA ASP A 21 -5.62 12.16 3.89
C ASP A 21 -4.85 11.86 2.58
N PRO A 22 -4.41 12.89 1.82
CA PRO A 22 -3.67 12.72 0.57
C PRO A 22 -2.36 11.95 0.72
N ALA A 23 -1.62 12.16 1.81
CA ALA A 23 -0.38 11.46 2.07
C ALA A 23 -0.65 9.98 2.31
N ARG A 24 -1.72 9.66 3.07
CA ARG A 24 -2.15 8.28 3.28
C ARG A 24 -2.57 7.59 1.99
N ALA A 25 -3.40 8.25 1.17
CA ALA A 25 -3.86 7.72 -0.10
C ALA A 25 -2.69 7.47 -1.07
N THR A 26 -1.72 8.38 -1.13
CA THR A 26 -0.50 8.23 -1.94
C THR A 26 0.34 7.04 -1.48
N LEU A 27 0.54 6.89 -0.17
CA LEU A 27 1.30 5.78 0.40
C LEU A 27 0.63 4.43 0.11
N GLU A 28 -0.69 4.37 0.19
CA GLU A 28 -1.47 3.18 -0.16
C GLU A 28 -1.40 2.83 -1.65
N ALA A 29 -1.34 3.83 -2.54
CA ALA A 29 -1.16 3.61 -3.96
C ALA A 29 0.23 3.03 -4.28
N ILE A 30 1.29 3.57 -3.66
CA ILE A 30 2.66 3.06 -3.80
C ILE A 30 2.75 1.61 -3.28
N ALA A 31 2.18 1.35 -2.11
CA ALA A 31 2.15 0.01 -1.53
C ALA A 31 1.43 -0.99 -2.44
N LEU A 32 0.30 -0.58 -3.03
CA LEU A 32 -0.46 -1.42 -3.95
C LEU A 32 0.32 -1.72 -5.24
N GLU A 33 0.98 -0.72 -5.82
CA GLU A 33 1.76 -0.92 -7.04
C GLU A 33 2.97 -1.83 -6.79
N GLY A 34 3.65 -1.65 -5.65
CA GLY A 34 4.72 -2.55 -5.23
C GLY A 34 4.25 -3.99 -5.03
N TYR A 35 3.03 -4.17 -4.49
CA TYR A 35 2.41 -5.50 -4.36
C TYR A 35 2.12 -6.13 -5.73
N ARG A 36 1.46 -5.38 -6.62
CA ARG A 36 1.05 -5.85 -7.96
C ARG A 36 2.25 -6.20 -8.84
N SER A 37 3.36 -5.50 -8.65
CA SER A 37 4.62 -5.73 -9.36
C SER A 37 5.49 -6.83 -8.73
N ASP A 38 5.03 -7.54 -7.69
CA ASP A 38 5.81 -8.51 -6.90
C ASP A 38 7.13 -7.94 -6.30
N ARG A 39 7.24 -6.61 -6.21
CA ARG A 39 8.41 -5.90 -5.67
C ARG A 39 8.36 -5.75 -4.17
N LEU A 40 7.15 -5.65 -3.60
CA LEU A 40 6.91 -5.57 -2.17
C LEU A 40 6.09 -6.77 -1.72
N SER A 41 6.59 -7.48 -0.72
CA SER A 41 5.85 -8.51 -0.01
C SER A 41 4.78 -7.91 0.89
N GLU A 42 3.82 -8.74 1.31
CA GLU A 42 2.79 -8.33 2.25
C GLU A 42 3.37 -7.79 3.57
N ALA A 43 4.45 -8.39 4.07
CA ALA A 43 5.14 -7.94 5.28
C ALA A 43 5.75 -6.54 5.13
N GLU A 44 6.33 -6.25 3.96
CA GLU A 44 6.90 -4.94 3.64
C GLU A 44 5.81 -3.88 3.46
N ILE A 45 4.71 -4.21 2.80
CA ILE A 45 3.53 -3.34 2.67
C ILE A 45 2.97 -2.96 4.03
N ARG A 46 2.92 -3.91 4.96
CA ARG A 46 2.40 -3.66 6.30
C ARG A 46 3.29 -2.75 7.10
N LYS A 47 4.60 -2.94 7.00
CA LYS A 47 5.59 -2.03 7.60
C LYS A 47 5.51 -0.63 6.98
N LEU A 48 5.36 -0.55 5.65
CA LEU A 48 5.22 0.72 4.92
C LEU A 48 3.97 1.49 5.35
N LEU A 49 2.85 0.79 5.53
CA LEU A 49 1.58 1.39 5.92
C LEU A 49 1.41 1.57 7.44
N GLY A 50 2.43 1.24 8.23
CA GLY A 50 2.40 1.38 9.69
C GLY A 50 1.37 0.47 10.38
N PHE A 51 1.05 -0.70 9.80
CA PHE A 51 0.20 -1.68 10.47
C PHE A 51 1.02 -2.39 11.55
N GLU A 52 0.89 -1.95 12.80
CA GLU A 52 1.63 -2.49 13.95
C GLU A 52 1.18 -3.89 14.40
N THR A 53 0.06 -4.41 13.90
CA THR A 53 -0.47 -5.71 14.33
C THR A 53 -0.52 -6.75 13.20
N PRO A 54 -0.36 -8.05 13.50
CA PRO A 54 -0.49 -9.20 12.59
C PRO A 54 -1.81 -9.28 11.79
N ASN A 55 -2.79 -8.45 12.11
CA ASN A 55 -4.02 -8.27 11.34
C ASN A 55 -4.03 -6.88 10.68
N GLY A 56 -3.38 -6.75 9.52
CA GLY A 56 -3.58 -5.58 8.65
C GLY A 56 -5.07 -5.42 8.38
N SER A 57 -5.55 -4.17 8.28
CA SER A 57 -6.99 -3.94 8.13
C SER A 57 -7.51 -4.69 6.88
N PRO A 58 -8.54 -5.55 7.02
CA PRO A 58 -9.07 -6.33 5.91
C PRO A 58 -9.37 -5.47 4.68
N ARG A 59 -9.82 -4.23 4.93
CA ARG A 59 -10.16 -3.19 3.95
C ARG A 59 -9.09 -2.92 2.87
N PHE A 60 -7.79 -2.99 3.18
CA PHE A 60 -6.76 -2.73 2.16
C PHE A 60 -6.76 -3.82 1.07
N PHE A 61 -7.03 -5.07 1.46
CA PHE A 61 -7.08 -6.22 0.57
C PHE A 61 -8.51 -6.59 0.12
N GLU A 62 -9.55 -6.12 0.82
CA GLU A 62 -10.97 -6.52 0.67
C GLU A 62 -11.58 -6.18 -0.70
N GLY A 63 -11.08 -5.17 -1.41
CA GLY A 63 -11.61 -4.76 -2.72
C GLY A 63 -10.66 -4.99 -3.89
N ARG A 64 -9.46 -5.54 -3.63
CA ARG A 64 -8.35 -5.59 -4.60
C ARG A 64 -7.92 -7.04 -4.91
N ARG A 65 -8.78 -8.01 -4.58
CA ARG A 65 -8.58 -9.45 -4.80
C ARG A 65 -8.45 -9.81 -6.28
N ARG A 66 -7.22 -10.12 -6.68
CA ARG A 66 -6.88 -11.49 -7.09
C ARG A 66 -5.62 -11.88 -6.32
N ILE A 67 -5.82 -12.51 -5.16
CA ILE A 67 -4.75 -13.11 -4.37
C ILE A 67 -4.70 -14.60 -4.77
N PRO A 68 -3.69 -15.08 -5.50
CA PRO A 68 -3.21 -16.43 -5.27
C PRO A 68 -2.40 -16.35 -3.97
N ALA A 69 -2.96 -16.87 -2.88
CA ALA A 69 -2.13 -17.26 -1.76
C ALA A 69 -1.21 -18.35 -2.30
N LEU A 70 0.08 -18.06 -2.55
CA LEU A 70 1.16 -19.03 -2.75
C LEU A 70 2.45 -18.33 -3.22
N HIS A 71 3.22 -17.80 -2.28
CA HIS A 71 4.58 -18.29 -2.07
C HIS A 71 5.10 -17.67 -0.77
N ARG A 72 4.96 -18.45 0.29
CA ARG A 72 5.89 -18.39 1.42
C ARG A 72 7.27 -18.51 0.78
N ARG A 73 7.99 -17.39 0.61
CA ARG A 73 9.40 -17.38 0.23
C ARG A 73 10.13 -17.97 1.44
N GLY A 74 10.12 -19.30 1.50
CA GLY A 74 10.89 -20.07 2.44
C GLY A 74 12.35 -19.95 2.07
N SER A 75 13.14 -19.53 3.05
CA SER A 75 14.39 -20.17 3.46
C SER A 75 15.60 -20.15 2.51
N ARG A 76 16.73 -19.75 3.12
CA ARG A 76 18.15 -19.92 2.74
C ARG A 76 18.66 -18.81 1.82
N SER A 77 19.79 -18.16 2.11
CA SER A 77 21.00 -18.63 2.82
C SER A 77 21.46 -17.71 3.95
#